data_AF-A0A956TEJ5-F1
#
_entry.id   AF-A0A956TEJ5-F1
#
_cell.length_a   1.000
_cell.length_b   1.000
_cell.length_c   1.000
_cell.angle_alpha   90.00
_cell.angle_beta   90.00
_cell.angle_gamma   90.00
#
_symmetry.space_group_name_H-M   'P 1'
#
loop_
_entity.id
_entity.type
_entity.pdbx_description
1 polymer ?
#
loop_
_entity_poly.entity_id
_entity_poly.type
_entity_poly.pdbx_seq_one_letter_code
_entity_poly.pdbx_strand_id
1 'polypeptide(L)'
;DGDFDTPAARAIHGVLDLFAEEKIEQDQVLDLFNQVEGALKTQISFIEQLLAEGEADPSNPVHQWIEKGFRRQLEALDYMRGFFDDEDEERIEDGAAMFQEGTNQMMMGYAEFQRMRLEAMQFECPHCGARNLKGSPKCGNCAQKLPHEVVETGLLATVGDGGVKQEASTPNLDAVREALEKWRSGQLSTDELRNEFDQVSARFEAHKADLARERAGLGELSEQERQIMTSLLTNMETALDDSLEAMDAMTMFFATEDPSHLDRGLDRLTEATSRVIEAYEGFQKVTRKAEQDTGRKF
;
A
#
# COMPACT_ATOMS: atom_id res chain seq x y z
N ASP A 1 10.86 2.79 -18.28
CA ASP A 1 12.19 2.18 -18.11
C ASP A 1 12.49 2.12 -16.63
N GLY A 2 12.50 0.92 -16.05
CA GLY A 2 12.79 0.75 -14.63
C GLY A 2 12.72 -0.72 -14.27
N ASP A 3 13.83 -1.28 -13.81
CA ASP A 3 13.84 -2.53 -13.05
C ASP A 3 13.21 -2.25 -11.69
N PHE A 4 11.89 -2.39 -11.61
CA PHE A 4 11.19 -2.25 -10.35
C PHE A 4 11.40 -3.49 -9.52
N ASP A 5 12.02 -3.32 -8.36
CA ASP A 5 12.38 -4.45 -7.51
C ASP A 5 11.29 -4.70 -6.47
N THR A 6 10.46 -5.72 -6.69
CA THR A 6 9.41 -6.12 -5.74
C THR A 6 9.91 -7.21 -4.80
N PRO A 7 9.33 -7.38 -3.61
CA PRO A 7 9.69 -8.50 -2.72
C PRO A 7 9.63 -9.87 -3.41
N ALA A 8 8.68 -10.08 -4.32
CA ALA A 8 8.57 -11.30 -5.11
C ALA A 8 9.72 -11.45 -6.12
N ALA A 9 10.06 -10.38 -6.85
CA ALA A 9 11.20 -10.38 -7.77
C ALA A 9 12.52 -10.63 -7.02
N ARG A 10 12.76 -9.95 -5.88
CA ARG A 10 13.92 -10.21 -5.01
C ARG A 10 13.99 -11.65 -4.51
N ALA A 11 12.86 -12.23 -4.12
CA ALA A 11 12.81 -13.61 -3.66
C ALA A 11 13.19 -14.60 -4.77
N ILE A 12 12.70 -14.36 -5.99
CA ILE A 12 13.05 -15.17 -7.17
C ILE A 12 14.54 -15.01 -7.50
N HIS A 13 15.06 -13.78 -7.61
CA HIS A 13 16.49 -13.58 -7.85
C HIS A 13 17.36 -14.20 -6.75
N GLY A 14 16.99 -13.97 -5.48
CA GLY A 14 17.73 -14.53 -4.35
C GLY A 14 17.73 -16.06 -4.31
N VAL A 15 16.63 -16.73 -4.67
CA VAL A 15 16.61 -18.20 -4.72
C VAL A 15 17.46 -18.73 -5.88
N LEU A 16 17.43 -18.06 -7.03
CA LEU A 16 18.22 -18.44 -8.20
C LEU A 16 19.72 -18.25 -7.95
N ASP A 17 20.12 -17.16 -7.30
CA ASP A 17 21.50 -16.90 -6.90
C ASP A 17 22.00 -17.99 -5.93
N LEU A 18 21.21 -18.31 -4.90
CA LEU A 18 21.56 -19.38 -3.95
C LEU A 18 21.67 -20.75 -4.63
N PHE A 19 20.83 -21.01 -5.63
CA PHE A 19 20.87 -22.26 -6.39
C PHE A 19 22.13 -22.32 -7.29
N ALA A 20 22.44 -21.24 -8.00
CA ALA A 20 23.66 -21.13 -8.81
C ALA A 20 24.95 -21.25 -7.99
N GLU A 21 24.91 -20.84 -6.72
CA GLU A 21 26.01 -21.01 -5.76
C GLU A 21 26.04 -22.38 -5.07
N GLU A 22 25.20 -23.33 -5.48
CA GLU A 22 25.04 -24.67 -4.89
C GLU A 22 24.74 -24.64 -3.38
N LYS A 23 24.08 -23.57 -2.90
CA LYS A 23 23.72 -23.40 -1.48
C LYS A 23 22.34 -23.96 -1.13
N ILE A 24 21.51 -24.20 -2.13
CA ILE A 24 20.18 -24.81 -1.99
C ILE A 24 19.97 -25.81 -3.12
N GLU A 25 19.07 -26.77 -2.89
CA GLU A 25 18.72 -27.83 -3.83
C GLU A 25 17.55 -27.43 -4.75
N GLN A 26 17.41 -28.14 -5.87
CA GLN A 26 16.30 -27.97 -6.83
C GLN A 26 14.92 -27.93 -6.17
N ASP A 27 14.65 -28.86 -5.23
CA ASP A 27 13.35 -28.94 -4.55
C ASP A 27 13.01 -27.64 -3.82
N GLN A 28 14.01 -26.94 -3.26
CA GLN A 28 13.80 -25.68 -2.55
C GLN A 28 13.46 -24.52 -3.51
N VAL A 29 14.04 -24.52 -4.72
CA VAL A 29 13.70 -23.56 -5.78
C VAL A 29 12.26 -23.80 -6.25
N LEU A 30 11.91 -25.05 -6.53
CA LEU A 30 10.57 -25.44 -6.99
C LEU A 30 9.50 -25.16 -5.93
N ASP A 31 9.80 -25.36 -4.65
CA ASP A 31 8.91 -25.00 -3.54
C ASP A 31 8.63 -23.51 -3.51
N LEU A 32 9.64 -22.64 -3.70
CA LEU A 32 9.41 -21.20 -3.79
C LEU A 32 8.56 -20.85 -5.03
N PHE A 33 8.86 -21.44 -6.18
CA PHE A 33 8.08 -21.20 -7.41
C PHE A 33 6.61 -21.58 -7.22
N ASN A 34 6.33 -22.70 -6.56
CA ASN A 34 4.98 -23.14 -6.25
C ASN A 34 4.26 -22.19 -5.29
N GLN A 35 4.97 -21.66 -4.28
CA GLN A 35 4.41 -20.65 -3.36
C GLN A 35 4.06 -19.36 -4.10
N VAL A 36 4.98 -18.84 -4.93
CA VAL A 36 4.75 -17.61 -5.71
C VAL A 36 3.62 -17.83 -6.71
N GLU A 37 3.60 -18.96 -7.44
CA GLU A 37 2.51 -19.31 -8.35
C GLU A 37 1.15 -19.37 -7.65
N GLY A 38 1.07 -19.99 -6.48
CA GLY A 38 -0.16 -20.06 -5.68
C GLY A 38 -0.69 -18.68 -5.30
N ALA A 39 0.21 -17.78 -4.89
CA ALA A 39 -0.14 -16.39 -4.60
C ALA A 39 -0.64 -15.66 -5.85
N LEU A 40 0.07 -15.76 -6.98
CA LEU A 40 -0.31 -15.12 -8.24
C LEU A 40 -1.67 -15.60 -8.75
N LYS A 41 -1.94 -16.92 -8.70
CA LYS A 41 -3.25 -17.48 -9.08
C LYS A 41 -4.38 -16.99 -8.20
N THR A 42 -4.13 -16.83 -6.90
CA THR A 42 -5.10 -16.25 -5.96
C THR A 42 -5.43 -14.81 -6.34
N GLN A 43 -4.42 -13.99 -6.64
CA GLN A 43 -4.61 -12.60 -7.06
C GLN A 43 -5.37 -12.48 -8.39
N ILE A 44 -5.04 -13.30 -9.39
CA ILE A 44 -5.77 -13.32 -10.66
C ILE A 44 -7.24 -13.73 -10.42
N SER A 45 -7.48 -14.77 -9.64
CA SER A 45 -8.84 -15.24 -9.34
C SER A 45 -9.67 -14.17 -8.64
N PHE A 46 -9.06 -13.39 -7.75
CA PHE A 46 -9.70 -12.26 -7.09
C PHE A 46 -10.09 -11.17 -8.08
N ILE A 47 -9.18 -10.76 -8.98
CA ILE A 47 -9.49 -9.78 -10.04
C ILE A 47 -10.62 -10.28 -10.94
N GLU A 48 -10.56 -11.55 -11.37
CA GLU A 48 -11.59 -12.18 -12.18
C GLU A 48 -12.96 -12.21 -11.48
N GLN A 49 -12.98 -12.48 -10.17
CA GLN A 49 -14.21 -12.44 -9.38
C GLN A 49 -14.80 -11.04 -9.30
N LEU A 50 -13.98 -10.01 -9.02
CA LEU A 50 -14.45 -8.61 -9.00
C LEU A 50 -15.05 -8.19 -10.34
N LEU A 51 -14.45 -8.62 -11.45
CA LEU A 51 -14.97 -8.38 -12.80
C LEU A 51 -16.29 -9.12 -13.05
N ALA A 52 -16.39 -10.38 -12.63
CA ALA A 52 -17.59 -11.20 -12.79
C ALA A 52 -18.77 -10.68 -11.98
N GLU A 53 -18.52 -10.16 -10.78
CA GLU A 53 -19.52 -9.57 -9.88
C GLU A 53 -19.91 -8.14 -10.28
N GLY A 54 -19.21 -7.54 -11.27
CA GLY A 54 -19.44 -6.17 -11.71
C GLY A 54 -18.93 -5.12 -10.72
N GLU A 55 -18.10 -5.52 -9.76
CA GLU A 55 -17.44 -4.64 -8.80
C GLU A 55 -16.21 -3.93 -9.39
N ALA A 56 -15.69 -4.46 -10.50
CA ALA A 56 -14.59 -3.89 -11.27
C ALA A 56 -15.00 -3.65 -12.74
N ASP A 57 -14.49 -2.57 -13.33
CA ASP A 57 -14.66 -2.28 -14.75
C ASP A 57 -13.58 -3.04 -15.56
N PRO A 58 -13.95 -3.93 -16.51
CA PRO A 58 -13.00 -4.64 -17.37
C PRO A 58 -12.23 -3.73 -18.32
N SER A 59 -12.73 -2.51 -18.57
CA SER A 59 -12.04 -1.50 -19.37
C SER A 59 -11.07 -0.64 -18.56
N ASN A 60 -11.00 -0.81 -17.23
CA ASN A 60 -10.08 -0.07 -16.39
C ASN A 60 -8.62 -0.46 -16.70
N PRO A 61 -7.79 0.49 -17.17
CA PRO A 61 -6.40 0.20 -17.54
C PRO A 61 -5.56 -0.32 -16.37
N VAL A 62 -5.88 0.05 -15.12
CA VAL A 62 -5.19 -0.45 -13.93
C VAL A 62 -5.33 -1.97 -13.81
N HIS A 63 -6.54 -2.48 -13.95
CA HIS A 63 -6.81 -3.93 -13.87
C HIS A 63 -6.12 -4.68 -15.00
N GLN A 64 -6.18 -4.15 -16.22
CA GLN A 64 -5.55 -4.76 -17.38
C GLN A 64 -4.02 -4.87 -17.22
N TRP A 65 -3.37 -3.84 -16.69
CA TRP A 65 -1.92 -3.87 -16.45
C TRP A 65 -1.52 -4.85 -15.35
N ILE A 66 -2.25 -4.86 -14.23
CA ILE A 66 -1.96 -5.74 -13.10
C ILE A 66 -2.19 -7.21 -13.47
N GLU A 67 -3.33 -7.53 -14.11
CA GLU A 67 -3.64 -8.89 -14.54
C GLU A 67 -2.60 -9.40 -15.55
N LYS A 68 -2.24 -8.57 -16.54
CA LYS A 68 -1.21 -8.92 -17.53
C LYS A 68 0.13 -9.20 -16.86
N GLY A 69 0.51 -8.39 -15.86
CA GLY A 69 1.73 -8.58 -15.07
C GLY A 69 1.75 -9.91 -14.32
N PHE A 70 0.66 -10.26 -13.62
CA PHE A 70 0.56 -11.55 -12.92
C PHE A 70 0.61 -12.73 -13.88
N ARG A 71 -0.09 -12.67 -15.02
CA ARG A 71 -0.04 -13.73 -16.05
C ARG A 71 1.37 -13.89 -16.61
N ARG A 72 2.09 -12.79 -16.84
CA ARG A 72 3.48 -12.81 -17.31
C ARG A 72 4.43 -13.44 -16.29
N GLN A 73 4.23 -13.18 -15.00
CA GLN A 73 4.99 -13.83 -13.93
C GLN A 73 4.69 -15.33 -13.83
N LEU A 74 3.44 -15.76 -14.06
CA LEU A 74 3.10 -17.18 -14.14
C LEU A 74 3.79 -17.87 -15.33
N GLU A 75 3.79 -17.24 -16.51
CA GLU A 75 4.52 -17.73 -17.69
C GLU A 75 6.02 -17.84 -17.40
N ALA A 76 6.59 -16.87 -16.69
CA ALA A 76 8.00 -16.86 -16.31
C ALA A 76 8.36 -18.02 -15.37
N LEU A 77 7.54 -18.28 -14.35
CA LEU A 77 7.75 -19.42 -13.44
C LEU A 77 7.68 -20.76 -14.19
N ASP A 78 6.72 -20.92 -15.10
CA ASP A 78 6.61 -22.13 -15.94
C ASP A 78 7.83 -22.28 -16.87
N TYR A 79 8.29 -21.18 -17.47
CA TYR A 79 9.47 -21.18 -18.32
C TYR A 79 10.75 -21.54 -17.55
N MET A 80 10.96 -20.96 -16.37
CA MET A 80 12.11 -21.28 -15.50
C MET A 80 12.08 -22.73 -15.01
N ARG A 81 10.90 -23.33 -14.81
CA ARG A 81 10.82 -24.76 -14.46
C ARG A 81 11.37 -25.66 -15.55
N GLY A 82 11.27 -25.26 -16.81
CA GLY A 82 11.83 -25.99 -17.95
C GLY A 82 13.32 -26.28 -17.81
N PHE A 83 14.07 -25.40 -17.13
CA PHE A 83 15.48 -25.63 -16.78
C PHE A 83 15.71 -26.99 -16.12
N PHE A 84 14.82 -27.43 -15.24
CA PHE A 84 14.99 -28.69 -14.52
C PHE A 84 14.65 -29.94 -15.36
N ASP A 85 14.09 -29.74 -16.55
CA ASP A 85 13.80 -30.81 -17.51
C ASP A 85 14.88 -30.92 -18.60
N ASP A 86 15.41 -29.79 -19.08
CA ASP A 86 16.33 -29.71 -20.22
C ASP A 86 17.74 -29.17 -19.90
N GLU A 87 17.98 -28.70 -18.67
CA GLU A 87 19.23 -28.09 -18.18
C GLU A 87 19.69 -26.89 -19.01
N ASP A 88 18.78 -26.20 -19.71
CA ASP A 88 19.09 -25.02 -20.51
C ASP A 88 19.14 -23.74 -19.65
N GLU A 89 20.34 -23.23 -19.39
CA GLU A 89 20.56 -22.02 -18.56
C GLU A 89 19.81 -20.78 -19.08
N GLU A 90 19.51 -20.70 -20.38
CA GLU A 90 18.71 -19.60 -20.96
C GLU A 90 17.29 -19.57 -20.34
N ARG A 91 16.78 -20.71 -19.85
CA ARG A 91 15.49 -20.80 -19.14
C ARG A 91 15.44 -19.95 -17.89
N ILE A 92 16.54 -19.89 -17.15
CA ILE A 92 16.65 -19.13 -15.91
C ILE A 92 16.80 -17.65 -16.21
N GLU A 93 17.71 -17.28 -17.13
CA GLU A 93 17.97 -15.88 -17.46
C GLU A 93 16.76 -15.21 -18.13
N ASP A 94 16.22 -15.80 -19.21
CA ASP A 94 15.06 -15.25 -19.91
C ASP A 94 13.80 -15.32 -19.03
N GLY A 95 13.67 -16.39 -18.24
CA GLY A 95 12.57 -16.54 -17.30
C GLY A 95 12.57 -15.47 -16.21
N ALA A 96 13.73 -15.16 -15.63
CA ALA A 96 13.88 -14.05 -14.69
C ALA A 96 13.57 -12.70 -15.34
N ALA A 97 14.03 -12.48 -16.58
CA ALA A 97 13.71 -11.28 -17.35
C ALA A 97 12.20 -11.15 -17.64
N MET A 98 11.51 -12.26 -17.97
CA MET A 98 10.06 -12.30 -18.12
C MET A 98 9.34 -11.99 -16.80
N PHE A 99 9.84 -12.53 -15.68
CA PHE A 99 9.27 -12.25 -14.36
C PHE A 99 9.37 -10.76 -14.03
N GLN A 100 10.53 -10.16 -14.32
CA GLN A 100 10.78 -8.73 -14.15
C GLN A 100 9.90 -7.88 -15.09
N GLU A 101 9.68 -8.32 -16.33
CA GLU A 101 8.73 -7.67 -17.24
C GLU A 101 7.31 -7.63 -16.65
N GLY A 102 6.86 -8.74 -16.06
CA GLY A 102 5.57 -8.80 -15.36
C GLY A 102 5.50 -7.85 -14.16
N THR A 103 6.58 -7.77 -13.38
CA THR A 103 6.72 -6.79 -12.29
C THR A 103 6.59 -5.35 -12.79
N ASN A 104 7.26 -5.02 -13.91
CA ASN A 104 7.20 -3.69 -14.50
C ASN A 104 5.78 -3.35 -15.01
N GLN A 105 5.04 -4.35 -15.52
CA GLN A 105 3.64 -4.18 -15.93
C GLN A 105 2.73 -3.87 -14.74
N MET A 106 2.90 -4.56 -13.60
CA MET A 106 2.17 -4.22 -12.37
C MET A 106 2.45 -2.79 -11.91
N MET A 107 3.70 -2.35 -11.99
CA MET A 107 4.08 -0.99 -11.61
C MET A 107 3.52 0.09 -12.54
N MET A 108 3.34 -0.21 -13.82
CA MET A 108 2.59 0.66 -14.72
C MET A 108 1.12 0.78 -14.31
N GLY A 109 0.50 -0.33 -13.89
CA GLY A 109 -0.86 -0.32 -13.32
C GLY A 109 -0.95 0.54 -12.06
N TYR A 110 0.03 0.43 -11.16
CA TYR A 110 0.11 1.26 -9.96
C TYR A 110 0.30 2.75 -10.29
N ALA A 111 1.18 3.08 -11.23
CA ALA A 111 1.40 4.46 -11.66
C ALA A 111 0.12 5.07 -12.27
N GLU A 112 -0.60 4.29 -13.08
CA GLU A 112 -1.87 4.71 -13.67
C GLU A 112 -2.96 4.90 -12.60
N PHE A 113 -3.00 4.02 -11.61
CA PHE A 113 -3.87 4.19 -10.43
C PHE A 113 -3.56 5.49 -9.69
N GLN A 114 -2.28 5.78 -9.42
CA GLN A 114 -1.87 7.02 -8.76
C GLN A 114 -2.26 8.26 -9.59
N ARG A 115 -2.12 8.20 -10.93
CA ARG A 115 -2.55 9.25 -11.84
C ARG A 115 -4.06 9.50 -11.75
N MET A 116 -4.87 8.45 -11.86
CA MET A 116 -6.33 8.52 -11.76
C MET A 116 -6.76 9.07 -10.39
N ARG A 117 -6.09 8.64 -9.31
CA ARG A 117 -6.32 9.14 -7.96
C ARG A 117 -6.05 10.64 -7.86
N LEU A 118 -4.91 11.11 -8.37
CA LEU A 118 -4.55 12.53 -8.37
C LEU A 118 -5.55 13.37 -9.18
N GLU A 119 -6.02 12.86 -10.32
CA GLU A 119 -7.04 13.54 -11.13
C GLU A 119 -8.38 13.64 -10.40
N ALA A 120 -8.82 12.56 -9.75
CA ALA A 120 -10.05 12.56 -8.95
C ALA A 120 -9.96 13.50 -7.74
N MET A 121 -8.75 13.73 -7.22
CA MET A 121 -8.46 14.63 -6.10
C MET A 121 -8.23 16.08 -6.54
N GLN A 122 -8.28 16.41 -7.83
CA GLN A 122 -8.08 17.77 -8.32
C GLN A 122 -9.38 18.41 -8.78
N PHE A 123 -9.44 19.74 -8.69
CA PHE A 123 -10.51 20.54 -9.27
C PHE A 123 -9.97 21.90 -9.74
N GLU A 124 -10.69 22.55 -10.65
CA GLU A 124 -10.31 23.84 -11.19
C GLU A 124 -10.78 24.98 -10.28
N CYS A 125 -9.89 25.94 -10.02
CA CYS A 125 -10.24 27.13 -9.27
C CYS A 125 -11.33 27.92 -10.01
N PRO A 126 -12.48 28.22 -9.39
CA PRO A 126 -13.56 28.95 -10.04
C PRO A 126 -13.18 30.39 -10.42
N HIS A 127 -12.09 30.92 -9.85
CA HIS A 127 -11.64 32.29 -10.09
C HIS A 127 -10.58 32.40 -11.20
N CYS A 128 -9.71 31.40 -11.38
CA CYS A 128 -8.59 31.50 -12.32
C CYS A 128 -8.38 30.25 -13.20
N GLY A 129 -9.17 29.19 -13.02
CA GLY A 129 -9.06 27.94 -13.79
C GLY A 129 -7.87 27.05 -13.42
N ALA A 130 -6.99 27.46 -12.50
CA ALA A 130 -5.86 26.62 -12.10
C ALA A 130 -6.31 25.35 -11.37
N ARG A 131 -5.67 24.21 -11.61
CA ARG A 131 -5.94 22.96 -10.88
C ARG A 131 -5.42 23.06 -9.44
N ASN A 132 -6.22 22.62 -8.48
CA ASN A 132 -5.87 22.56 -7.06
C ASN A 132 -6.33 21.23 -6.48
N LEU A 133 -5.68 20.78 -5.41
CA LEU A 133 -6.16 19.61 -4.65
C LEU A 133 -7.45 19.97 -3.92
N LYS A 134 -8.44 19.08 -3.99
CA LYS A 134 -9.64 19.11 -3.16
C LYS A 134 -9.21 19.22 -1.69
N GLY A 135 -9.92 20.04 -0.91
CA GLY A 135 -9.56 20.35 0.49
C GLY A 135 -8.53 21.47 0.68
N SER A 136 -7.89 21.96 -0.39
CA SER A 136 -7.01 23.13 -0.29
C SER A 136 -7.80 24.37 0.12
N PRO A 137 -7.40 25.11 1.18
CA PRO A 137 -8.15 26.27 1.65
C PRO A 137 -8.06 27.47 0.69
N LYS A 138 -7.00 27.52 -0.13
CA LYS A 138 -6.71 28.59 -1.09
C LYS A 138 -6.12 28.03 -2.37
N CYS A 139 -6.32 28.74 -3.46
CA CYS A 139 -5.73 28.41 -4.75
C CYS A 139 -4.22 28.63 -4.72
N GLY A 140 -3.44 27.64 -5.14
CA GLY A 140 -1.98 27.73 -5.23
C GLY A 140 -1.49 28.78 -6.25
N ASN A 141 -2.35 29.20 -7.19
CA ASN A 141 -2.01 30.20 -8.21
C ASN A 141 -2.50 31.61 -7.86
N CYS A 142 -3.80 31.80 -7.63
CA CYS A 142 -4.37 33.13 -7.41
C CYS A 142 -4.61 33.48 -5.94
N ALA A 143 -4.26 32.59 -5.01
CA ALA A 143 -4.44 32.73 -3.56
C ALA A 143 -5.89 32.97 -3.08
N GLN A 144 -6.88 32.93 -3.98
CA GLN A 144 -8.29 33.06 -3.63
C GLN A 144 -8.75 31.87 -2.81
N LYS A 145 -9.70 32.12 -1.90
CA LYS A 145 -10.31 31.07 -1.09
C LYS A 145 -11.05 30.10 -2.01
N LEU A 146 -10.78 28.81 -1.86
CA LEU A 146 -11.42 27.78 -2.63
C LEU A 146 -12.70 27.28 -1.94
N PRO A 147 -13.69 26.75 -2.69
CA PRO A 147 -14.82 26.05 -2.09
C PRO A 147 -14.31 24.88 -1.26
N HIS A 148 -14.66 24.85 0.03
CA HIS A 148 -14.47 23.67 0.86
C HIS A 148 -15.57 22.67 0.48
N GLU A 149 -15.33 21.87 -0.55
CA GLU A 149 -15.98 20.56 -0.60
C GLU A 149 -15.26 19.68 0.41
N VAL A 150 -16.05 19.05 1.29
CA VAL A 150 -15.56 17.99 2.18
C VAL A 150 -14.95 16.94 1.25
N VAL A 151 -13.64 16.76 1.36
CA VAL A 151 -12.98 15.70 0.62
C VAL A 151 -13.36 14.43 1.35
N GLU A 152 -14.23 13.62 0.77
CA GLU A 152 -14.21 12.18 1.04
C GLU A 152 -12.82 11.69 0.61
N THR A 153 -11.87 11.74 1.53
CA THR A 153 -10.59 11.09 1.37
C THR A 153 -10.84 9.59 1.46
N GLY A 154 -11.30 9.00 0.34
CA GLY A 154 -11.18 7.58 0.07
C GLY A 154 -9.69 7.24 -0.01
N LEU A 155 -9.05 7.07 1.15
CA LEU A 155 -7.70 6.57 1.30
C LEU A 155 -7.71 5.09 0.86
N LEU A 156 -7.66 4.81 -0.45
CA LEU A 156 -7.60 3.44 -0.96
C LEU A 156 -6.41 2.69 -0.33
N ALA A 157 -6.72 1.87 0.67
CA ALA A 157 -5.85 0.82 1.16
C ALA A 157 -5.62 -0.16 0.01
N THR A 158 -4.35 -0.44 -0.29
CA THR A 158 -3.96 -1.52 -1.19
C THR A 158 -4.26 -2.84 -0.47
N VAL A 159 -5.43 -3.41 -0.74
CA VAL A 159 -5.78 -4.77 -0.31
C VAL A 159 -5.08 -5.73 -1.25
N GLY A 160 -3.91 -6.21 -0.85
CA GLY A 160 -3.29 -7.41 -1.43
C GLY A 160 -3.57 -8.58 -0.51
N ASP A 161 -4.75 -9.20 -0.65
CA ASP A 161 -5.07 -10.41 0.11
C ASP A 161 -4.71 -11.64 -0.72
N GLY A 162 -3.69 -12.39 -0.29
CA GLY A 162 -3.30 -13.65 -0.91
C GLY A 162 -1.94 -14.18 -0.48
N GLY A 163 -1.94 -15.05 0.55
CA GLY A 163 -1.09 -16.25 0.62
C GLY A 163 0.29 -16.15 1.27
N VAL A 164 0.86 -14.97 1.39
CA VAL A 164 1.87 -14.62 2.39
C VAL A 164 1.25 -13.46 3.16
N LYS A 165 1.45 -13.33 4.48
CA LYS A 165 1.09 -12.08 5.16
C LYS A 165 1.90 -10.96 4.47
N GLN A 166 1.38 -10.36 3.40
CA GLN A 166 1.81 -9.04 2.96
C GLN A 166 1.57 -8.19 4.18
N GLU A 167 2.65 -7.76 4.83
CA GLU A 167 2.53 -6.80 5.89
C GLU A 167 1.86 -5.58 5.29
N ALA A 168 0.60 -5.41 5.64
CA ALA A 168 -0.24 -4.35 5.15
C ALA A 168 0.50 -3.03 5.44
N SER A 169 0.89 -2.31 4.38
CA SER A 169 1.75 -1.13 4.52
C SER A 169 0.99 0.15 4.25
N THR A 170 1.44 1.22 4.90
CA THR A 170 0.96 2.58 4.66
C THR A 170 2.14 3.46 4.23
N PRO A 171 1.89 4.59 3.54
CA PRO A 171 2.95 5.53 3.20
C PRO A 171 3.78 6.00 4.41
N ASN A 172 3.20 5.99 5.61
CA ASN A 172 3.91 6.32 6.84
C ASN A 172 4.81 5.18 7.32
N LEU A 173 4.34 3.92 7.27
CA LEU A 173 5.17 2.76 7.60
C LEU A 173 6.33 2.59 6.60
N ASP A 174 6.06 2.77 5.30
CA ASP A 174 7.09 2.70 4.25
C ASP A 174 8.15 3.78 4.46
N ALA A 175 7.74 5.02 4.76
CA ALA A 175 8.68 6.11 5.04
C ALA A 175 9.59 5.81 6.24
N VAL A 176 9.05 5.23 7.32
CA VAL A 176 9.85 4.82 8.49
C VAL A 176 10.82 3.70 8.13
N ARG A 177 10.39 2.67 7.38
CA ARG A 177 11.24 1.56 6.94
C ARG A 177 12.39 2.03 6.06
N GLU A 178 12.07 2.86 5.07
CA GLU A 178 13.05 3.43 4.16
C GLU A 178 14.06 4.32 4.91
N ALA A 179 13.60 5.17 5.84
CA ALA A 179 14.48 6.01 6.64
C ALA A 179 15.44 5.17 7.52
N LEU A 180 14.94 4.10 8.13
CA LEU A 180 15.74 3.17 8.93
C LEU A 180 16.78 2.43 8.08
N GLU A 181 16.41 1.96 6.89
CA GLU A 181 17.32 1.28 5.96
C GLU A 181 18.43 2.22 5.47
N LYS A 182 18.08 3.45 5.07
CA LYS A 182 19.05 4.48 4.66
C LYS A 182 19.97 4.87 5.81
N TRP A 183 19.46 4.95 7.03
CA TRP A 183 20.29 5.24 8.20
C TRP A 183 21.27 4.09 8.50
N ARG A 184 20.80 2.84 8.49
CA ARG A 184 21.64 1.64 8.71
C ARG A 184 22.75 1.48 7.67
N SER A 185 22.46 1.85 6.42
CA SER A 185 23.44 1.84 5.32
C SER A 185 24.35 3.08 5.30
N GLY A 186 24.18 4.02 6.23
CA GLY A 186 24.97 5.25 6.32
C GLY A 186 24.65 6.30 5.25
N GLN A 187 23.54 6.13 4.52
CA GLN A 187 23.05 7.08 3.52
C GLN A 187 22.25 8.24 4.14
N LEU A 188 21.85 8.11 5.41
CA LEU A 188 21.05 9.08 6.14
C LEU A 188 21.65 9.28 7.55
N SER A 189 21.83 10.53 7.94
CA SER A 189 22.38 10.89 9.26
C SER A 189 21.35 10.69 10.38
N THR A 190 21.82 10.61 11.62
CA THR A 190 20.92 10.48 12.79
C THR A 190 19.95 11.66 12.93
N ASP A 191 20.38 12.88 12.58
CA ASP A 191 19.52 14.07 12.61
C ASP A 191 18.45 14.04 11.51
N GLU A 192 18.81 13.54 10.33
CA GLU A 192 17.84 13.30 9.25
C GLU A 192 16.84 12.19 9.62
N LEU A 193 17.28 11.14 10.31
CA LEU A 193 16.39 10.06 10.78
C LEU A 193 15.36 10.61 11.78
N ARG A 194 15.82 11.46 12.70
CA ARG A 194 14.94 12.15 13.66
C ARG A 194 13.91 13.00 12.93
N ASN A 195 14.33 13.77 11.93
CA ASN A 195 13.44 14.61 11.16
C ASN A 195 12.39 13.81 10.35
N GLU A 196 12.75 12.64 9.83
CA GLU A 196 11.77 11.74 9.20
C GLU A 196 10.74 11.21 10.22
N PHE A 197 11.19 10.82 11.42
CA PHE A 197 10.27 10.41 12.48
C PHE A 197 9.34 11.53 12.91
N ASP A 198 9.85 12.75 13.08
CA ASP A 198 9.03 13.92 13.44
C ASP A 198 7.96 14.21 12.37
N GLN A 199 8.32 14.10 11.08
CA GLN A 199 7.38 14.29 9.97
C GLN A 199 6.29 13.22 9.96
N VAL A 200 6.63 11.95 10.21
CA VAL A 200 5.66 10.85 10.25
C VAL A 200 4.72 11.02 11.45
N SER A 201 5.24 11.32 12.64
CA SER A 201 4.43 11.62 13.82
C SER A 201 3.46 12.79 13.58
N ALA A 202 3.92 13.86 12.93
CA ALA A 202 3.07 14.99 12.58
C ALA A 202 1.92 14.61 11.63
N ARG A 203 2.13 13.66 10.71
CA ARG A 203 1.07 13.15 9.82
C ARG A 203 0.04 12.33 10.58
N PHE A 204 0.47 11.50 11.54
CA PHE A 204 -0.46 10.76 12.41
C PHE A 204 -1.31 11.68 13.27
N GLU A 205 -0.71 12.72 13.87
CA GLU A 205 -1.44 13.74 14.64
C GLU A 205 -2.45 14.50 13.77
N ALA A 206 -2.07 14.82 12.52
CA ALA A 206 -3.00 15.43 11.57
C ALA A 206 -4.20 14.52 11.27
N HIS A 207 -3.97 13.23 11.05
CA HIS A 207 -5.05 12.25 10.84
C HIS A 207 -5.97 12.14 12.07
N LYS A 208 -5.40 12.15 13.27
CA LYS A 208 -6.19 12.14 14.51
C LYS A 208 -7.07 13.38 14.63
N ALA A 209 -6.55 14.55 14.25
CA ALA A 209 -7.35 15.77 14.20
C ALA A 209 -8.46 15.71 13.14
N ASP A 210 -8.22 15.04 12.00
CA ASP A 210 -9.23 14.79 10.97
C ASP A 210 -10.37 13.92 11.50
N LEU A 211 -10.07 12.79 12.15
CA LEU A 211 -11.08 11.91 12.75
C LEU A 211 -11.92 12.63 13.81
N ALA A 212 -11.31 13.49 14.61
CA ALA A 212 -12.05 14.30 15.59
C ALA A 212 -13.06 15.25 14.92
N ARG A 213 -12.72 15.81 13.76
CA ARG A 213 -13.63 16.64 12.95
C ARG A 213 -14.76 15.81 12.34
N GLU A 214 -14.44 14.63 11.82
CA GLU A 214 -15.44 13.69 11.28
C GLU A 214 -16.43 13.26 12.36
N ARG A 215 -15.96 12.95 13.57
CA ARG A 215 -16.81 12.60 14.71
C ARG A 215 -17.78 13.73 15.06
N ALA A 216 -17.34 14.98 15.00
CA ALA A 216 -18.20 16.14 15.24
C ALA A 216 -19.27 16.31 14.15
N GLY A 217 -19.03 15.78 12.94
CA GLY A 217 -19.95 15.82 11.80
C GLY A 217 -21.05 14.76 11.79
N LEU A 218 -21.02 13.76 12.70
CA LEU A 218 -21.97 12.63 12.70
C LEU A 218 -23.41 12.99 13.12
N GLY A 219 -23.71 14.26 13.41
CA GLY A 219 -24.99 14.70 13.96
C GLY A 219 -26.21 14.47 13.07
N GLU A 220 -26.02 14.39 11.75
CA GLU A 220 -27.12 14.20 10.78
C GLU A 220 -27.42 12.73 10.46
N LEU A 221 -26.63 11.78 10.98
CA LEU A 221 -26.82 10.35 10.76
C LEU A 221 -27.94 9.77 11.63
N SER A 222 -28.58 8.68 11.16
CA SER A 222 -29.50 7.90 11.98
C SER A 222 -28.77 7.28 13.18
N GLU A 223 -29.51 6.89 14.22
CA GLU A 223 -28.90 6.35 15.45
C GLU A 223 -28.05 5.10 15.18
N GLN A 224 -28.51 4.23 14.27
CA GLN A 224 -27.80 3.01 13.92
C GLN A 224 -26.52 3.31 13.12
N GLU A 225 -26.57 4.22 12.15
CA GLU A 225 -25.40 4.67 11.39
C GLU A 225 -24.39 5.39 12.28
N ARG A 226 -24.87 6.27 13.17
CA ARG A 226 -24.03 6.99 14.13
C ARG A 226 -23.30 6.03 15.06
N GLN A 227 -23.96 4.97 15.53
CA GLN A 227 -23.35 3.97 16.41
C GLN A 227 -22.25 3.18 15.70
N ILE A 228 -22.48 2.79 14.44
CA ILE A 228 -21.48 2.08 13.63
C ILE A 228 -20.29 3.00 13.31
N MET A 229 -20.55 4.22 12.83
CA MET A 229 -19.52 5.21 12.50
C MET A 229 -18.71 5.62 13.72
N THR A 230 -19.35 5.81 14.88
CA THR A 230 -18.65 6.11 16.13
C THR A 230 -17.71 4.97 16.52
N SER A 231 -18.15 3.71 16.40
CA SER A 231 -17.31 2.55 16.69
C SER A 231 -16.10 2.46 15.76
N LEU A 232 -16.29 2.75 14.47
CA LEU A 232 -15.23 2.74 13.47
C LEU A 232 -14.20 3.84 13.72
N LEU A 233 -14.65 5.08 13.95
CA LEU A 233 -13.77 6.20 14.28
C LEU A 233 -12.98 5.94 15.57
N THR A 234 -13.58 5.33 16.58
CA THR A 234 -12.87 4.93 17.81
C THR A 234 -11.76 3.91 17.54
N ASN A 235 -12.02 2.94 16.67
CA ASN A 235 -11.01 1.93 16.31
C ASN A 235 -9.85 2.57 15.53
N MET A 236 -10.14 3.49 14.61
CA MET A 236 -9.10 4.24 13.88
C MET A 236 -8.28 5.15 14.80
N GLU A 237 -8.93 5.88 15.71
CA GLU A 237 -8.25 6.71 16.71
C GLU A 237 -7.30 5.87 17.58
N THR A 238 -7.77 4.71 18.05
CA THR A 238 -6.96 3.80 18.86
C THR A 238 -5.74 3.30 18.09
N ALA A 239 -5.90 2.94 16.82
CA ALA A 239 -4.80 2.46 16.00
C ALA A 239 -3.79 3.57 15.62
N LEU A 240 -4.25 4.82 15.50
CA LEU A 240 -3.37 5.98 15.36
C LEU A 240 -2.62 6.29 16.65
N ASP A 241 -3.26 6.14 17.81
CA ASP A 241 -2.62 6.29 19.11
C ASP A 241 -1.51 5.25 19.29
N ASP A 242 -1.77 3.99 18.95
CA ASP A 242 -0.76 2.93 18.96
C ASP A 242 0.40 3.22 17.98
N SER A 243 0.10 3.84 16.83
CA SER A 243 1.12 4.25 15.86
C SER A 243 2.00 5.37 16.42
N LEU A 244 1.42 6.35 17.13
CA LEU A 244 2.16 7.42 17.81
C LEU A 244 3.01 6.88 18.97
N GLU A 245 2.48 5.96 19.78
CA GLU A 245 3.27 5.29 20.82
C GLU A 245 4.45 4.49 20.24
N ALA A 246 4.27 3.88 19.07
CA ALA A 246 5.32 3.20 18.35
C ALA A 246 6.41 4.18 17.85
N MET A 247 6.01 5.34 17.33
CA MET A 247 6.95 6.43 16.98
C MET A 247 7.70 6.95 18.20
N ASP A 248 7.02 7.18 19.32
CA ASP A 248 7.63 7.59 20.59
C ASP A 248 8.65 6.55 21.08
N ALA A 249 8.33 5.26 20.96
CA ALA A 249 9.26 4.19 21.30
C ALA A 249 10.53 4.23 20.44
N MET A 250 10.42 4.52 19.13
CA MET A 250 11.58 4.65 18.25
C MET A 250 12.40 5.91 18.55
N THR A 251 11.76 7.03 18.88
CA THR A 251 12.48 8.29 19.19
C THR A 251 13.32 8.19 20.48
N MET A 252 13.02 7.25 21.38
CA MET A 252 13.88 6.96 22.54
C MET A 252 15.33 6.62 22.14
N PHE A 253 15.55 6.04 20.96
CA PHE A 253 16.87 5.78 20.40
C PHE A 253 17.77 7.02 20.45
N PHE A 254 17.24 8.21 20.16
CA PHE A 254 18.07 9.40 20.10
C PHE A 254 18.51 9.94 21.47
N ALA A 255 17.93 9.43 22.56
CA ALA A 255 18.32 9.76 23.92
C ALA A 255 19.18 8.67 24.58
N THR A 256 18.96 7.41 24.20
CA THR A 256 19.61 6.25 24.83
C THR A 256 20.72 5.65 23.97
N GLU A 257 20.76 5.97 22.68
CA GLU A 257 21.61 5.35 21.65
C GLU A 257 21.46 3.82 21.58
N ASP A 258 20.37 3.26 22.12
CA ASP A 258 20.06 1.82 22.07
C ASP A 258 19.21 1.49 20.83
N PRO A 259 19.75 0.79 19.82
CA PRO A 259 19.02 0.45 18.60
C PRO A 259 17.81 -0.44 18.82
N SER A 260 17.69 -1.11 19.98
CA SER A 260 16.54 -1.96 20.30
C SER A 260 15.22 -1.18 20.35
N HIS A 261 15.28 0.13 20.56
CA HIS A 261 14.14 1.04 20.47
C HIS A 261 13.60 1.18 19.04
N LEU A 262 14.48 1.16 18.03
CA LEU A 262 14.11 1.27 16.62
C LEU A 262 13.38 0.01 16.17
N ASP A 263 13.92 -1.17 16.50
CA ASP A 263 13.31 -2.46 16.10
C ASP A 263 11.95 -2.68 16.79
N ARG A 264 11.88 -2.49 18.13
CA ARG A 264 10.63 -2.67 18.87
C ARG A 264 9.56 -1.67 18.44
N GLY A 265 9.95 -0.43 18.15
CA GLY A 265 9.02 0.58 17.69
C GLY A 265 8.55 0.31 16.26
N LEU A 266 9.41 -0.19 15.37
CA LEU A 266 9.00 -0.60 14.02
C LEU A 266 8.03 -1.80 14.03
N ASP A 267 8.28 -2.79 14.89
CA ASP A 267 7.37 -3.94 15.07
C ASP A 267 5.99 -3.48 15.53
N ARG A 268 5.94 -2.61 16.55
CA ARG A 268 4.70 -2.01 17.06
C ARG A 268 3.99 -1.16 16.00
N LEU A 269 4.74 -0.40 15.21
CA LEU A 269 4.17 0.41 14.14
C LEU A 269 3.56 -0.47 13.05
N THR A 270 4.20 -1.59 12.72
CA THR A 270 3.66 -2.57 11.76
C THR A 270 2.36 -3.20 12.27
N GLU A 271 2.30 -3.53 13.56
CA GLU A 271 1.08 -4.04 14.20
C GLU A 271 -0.06 -3.00 14.23
N ALA A 272 0.26 -1.76 14.62
CA ALA A 272 -0.70 -0.65 14.63
C ALA A 272 -1.21 -0.34 13.21
N THR A 273 -0.33 -0.38 12.22
CA THR A 273 -0.67 -0.17 10.80
C THR A 273 -1.66 -1.22 10.30
N SER A 274 -1.47 -2.48 10.67
CA SER A 274 -2.41 -3.56 10.33
C SER A 274 -3.81 -3.28 10.89
N ARG A 275 -3.90 -2.78 12.13
CA ARG A 275 -5.17 -2.41 12.78
C ARG A 275 -5.83 -1.18 12.14
N VAL A 276 -5.04 -0.19 11.69
CA VAL A 276 -5.56 0.96 10.91
C VAL A 276 -6.22 0.46 9.62
N ILE A 277 -5.56 -0.44 8.91
CA ILE A 277 -6.05 -1.00 7.64
C ILE A 277 -7.33 -1.81 7.86
N GLU A 278 -7.36 -2.69 8.86
CA GLU A 278 -8.56 -3.45 9.22
C GLU A 278 -9.76 -2.55 9.60
N ALA A 279 -9.52 -1.51 10.40
CA ALA A 279 -10.56 -0.55 10.78
C ALA A 279 -11.09 0.22 9.56
N TYR A 280 -10.21 0.56 8.62
CA TYR A 280 -10.55 1.25 7.39
C TYR A 280 -11.31 0.38 6.39
N GLU A 281 -10.93 -0.89 6.23
CA GLU A 281 -11.71 -1.84 5.43
C GLU A 281 -13.11 -2.07 6.01
N GLY A 282 -13.20 -2.17 7.34
CA GLY A 282 -14.47 -2.23 8.05
C GLY A 282 -15.34 -1.01 7.75
N PHE A 283 -14.73 0.18 7.74
CA PHE A 283 -15.40 1.42 7.39
C PHE A 283 -15.92 1.42 5.95
N GLN A 284 -15.07 1.09 4.97
CA GLN A 284 -15.48 1.06 3.56
C GLN A 284 -16.61 0.07 3.29
N LYS A 285 -16.65 -1.08 3.98
CA LYS A 285 -17.72 -2.08 3.84
C LYS A 285 -19.05 -1.54 4.36
N VAL A 286 -19.03 -0.82 5.48
CA VAL A 286 -20.24 -0.19 6.06
C VAL A 286 -20.73 0.95 5.17
N THR A 287 -19.84 1.84 4.74
CA THR A 287 -20.21 3.00 3.92
C THR A 287 -20.78 2.57 2.57
N ARG A 288 -20.13 1.63 1.86
CA ARG A 288 -20.65 1.09 0.58
C ARG A 288 -22.04 0.45 0.73
N LYS A 289 -22.26 -0.28 1.84
CA LYS A 289 -23.58 -0.87 2.11
C LYS A 289 -24.64 0.19 2.38
N ALA A 290 -24.31 1.26 3.11
CA ALA A 290 -25.22 2.37 3.36
C ALA A 290 -25.56 3.14 2.06
N GLU A 291 -24.60 3.33 1.15
CA GLU A 291 -24.82 3.94 -0.16
C GLU A 291 -25.76 3.10 -1.04
N GLN A 292 -25.61 1.78 -1.03
CA GLN A 292 -26.48 0.84 -1.75
C GLN A 292 -27.91 0.81 -1.20
N ASP A 293 -28.06 0.85 0.13
CA ASP A 293 -29.37 0.77 0.79
C ASP A 293 -30.17 2.09 0.74
N THR A 294 -29.48 3.24 0.65
CA THR A 294 -30.13 4.56 0.73
C THR A 294 -30.07 5.40 -0.55
N GLY A 295 -29.24 5.03 -1.52
CA GLY A 295 -29.04 5.77 -2.78
C GLY A 295 -28.40 7.16 -2.60
N ARG A 296 -27.91 7.49 -1.41
CA ARG A 296 -27.11 8.69 -1.13
C ARG A 296 -25.63 8.32 -1.17
N LYS A 297 -24.82 9.13 -1.85
CA LYS A 297 -23.35 9.12 -1.69
C LYS A 297 -23.00 9.86 -0.40
N PHE A 298 -22.13 9.27 0.42
CA PHE A 298 -21.81 9.72 1.78
C PHE A 298 -20.36 10.16 1.94
#